data_AF-A0A140L885-F1
#
_entry.id   AF-A0A140L885-F1
#
_cell.length_a   1.000
_cell.length_b   1.000
_cell.length_c   1.000
_cell.angle_alpha   90.00
_cell.angle_beta   90.00
_cell.angle_gamma   90.00
#
_symmetry.space_group_name_H-M   'P 1'
#
loop_
_entity.id
_entity.type
_entity.pdbx_description
1 polymer ?
#
loop_
_entity_poly.entity_id
_entity_poly.type
_entity_poly.pdbx_seq_one_letter_code
_entity_poly.pdbx_strand_id
1 'polypeptide(L)'
;MALRKRGIAVFTVSARFTSLIGYFKYSEVYGLSAHQAAALVIARRALGFAERMPRELLKRLSPEEGWKPFGLWGKLFGLYKAARKRAIREDKIFRGWGPTEWLFFMLSGTS
;
A
#
# COMPACT_ATOMS: atom_id res chain seq x y z
N MET A 1 -7.84 28.18 -0.53
CA MET A 1 -8.79 28.67 -1.55
C MET A 1 -8.17 29.18 -2.86
N ALA A 2 -6.83 29.30 -3.00
CA ALA A 2 -6.19 29.90 -4.19
C ALA A 2 -6.39 29.12 -5.51
N LEU A 3 -6.53 27.79 -5.49
CA LEU A 3 -6.69 26.97 -6.69
C LEU A 3 -8.09 27.11 -7.32
N ARG A 4 -9.14 27.17 -6.49
CA ARG A 4 -10.52 27.42 -6.96
C ARG A 4 -10.65 28.79 -7.62
N LYS A 5 -9.95 29.80 -7.11
CA LYS A 5 -9.89 31.14 -7.72
C LYS A 5 -9.21 31.15 -9.10
N ARG A 6 -8.47 30.09 -9.45
CA ARG A 6 -7.84 29.89 -10.77
C ARG A 6 -8.64 28.95 -11.69
N GLY A 7 -9.90 28.63 -11.34
CA GLY A 7 -10.73 27.72 -12.14
C GLY A 7 -10.36 26.24 -12.02
N ILE A 8 -9.47 25.87 -11.09
CA ILE A 8 -9.03 24.49 -10.92
C ILE A 8 -9.99 23.75 -9.98
N ALA A 9 -10.56 22.65 -10.47
CA ALA A 9 -11.39 21.76 -9.67
C ALA A 9 -10.55 21.07 -8.59
N VAL A 10 -11.07 21.07 -7.35
CA VAL A 10 -10.41 20.44 -6.19
C VAL A 10 -11.34 19.39 -5.63
N PHE A 11 -10.83 18.16 -5.52
CA PHE A 11 -11.55 17.01 -4.98
C PHE A 11 -10.90 16.58 -3.68
N THR A 12 -11.70 16.40 -2.63
CA THR A 12 -11.25 15.82 -1.37
C THR A 12 -11.49 14.32 -1.41
N VAL A 13 -10.42 13.54 -1.31
CA VAL A 13 -10.49 12.08 -1.27
C VAL A 13 -9.85 11.53 0.00
N SER A 14 -10.25 10.33 0.40
CA SER A 14 -9.64 9.67 1.55
C SER A 14 -8.15 9.43 1.31
N ALA A 15 -7.30 9.85 2.23
CA ALA A 15 -5.85 9.57 2.20
C ALA A 15 -5.48 8.20 2.79
N ARG A 16 -6.47 7.42 3.25
CA ARG A 16 -6.26 6.17 4.00
C ARG A 16 -5.44 5.15 3.19
N PHE A 17 -4.32 4.69 3.77
CA PHE A 17 -3.40 3.70 3.20
C PHE A 17 -2.81 4.06 1.82
N THR A 18 -2.81 5.33 1.40
CA THR A 18 -2.32 5.74 0.06
C THR A 18 -0.86 5.36 -0.18
N SER A 19 0.02 5.57 0.80
CA SER A 19 1.42 5.15 0.72
C SER A 19 1.61 3.64 0.66
N LEU A 20 0.88 2.89 1.50
CA LEU A 20 0.93 1.43 1.53
C LEU A 20 0.43 0.82 0.23
N ILE A 21 -0.73 1.27 -0.25
CA ILE A 21 -1.34 0.81 -1.50
C ILE A 21 -0.43 1.16 -2.67
N GLY A 22 0.06 2.40 -2.71
CA GLY A 22 0.98 2.85 -3.75
C GLY A 22 2.20 1.95 -3.83
N TYR A 23 2.85 1.73 -2.68
CA TYR A 23 4.04 0.89 -2.60
C TYR A 23 3.74 -0.56 -3.03
N PHE A 24 2.75 -1.24 -2.44
CA PHE A 24 2.52 -2.66 -2.74
C PHE A 24 1.88 -2.94 -4.11
N LYS A 25 1.25 -1.95 -4.74
CA LYS A 25 0.48 -2.16 -5.98
C LYS A 25 1.13 -1.52 -7.21
N TYR A 26 1.82 -0.39 -7.03
CA TYR A 26 2.21 0.47 -8.15
C TYR A 26 3.70 0.78 -8.20
N SER A 27 4.43 0.77 -7.07
CA SER A 27 5.86 1.18 -7.11
C SER A 27 6.73 0.24 -7.93
N GLU A 28 6.52 -1.07 -7.81
CA GLU A 28 7.32 -2.06 -8.55
C GLU A 28 6.93 -2.10 -10.03
N VAL A 29 5.62 -2.17 -10.32
CA VAL A 29 5.08 -2.24 -11.68
C VAL A 29 5.44 -1.02 -12.52
N TYR A 30 5.41 0.18 -11.92
CA TYR A 30 5.65 1.44 -12.62
C TYR A 30 7.02 2.07 -12.31
N GLY A 31 7.89 1.40 -11.55
CA GLY A 31 9.19 1.95 -11.14
C GLY A 31 9.09 3.26 -10.33
N LEU A 32 7.99 3.46 -9.59
CA LEU A 32 7.72 4.71 -8.87
C LEU A 32 8.30 4.67 -7.46
N SER A 33 8.80 5.81 -6.97
CA SER A 33 9.08 5.96 -5.53
C SER A 33 7.80 5.83 -4.71
N ALA A 34 7.92 5.50 -3.41
CA ALA A 34 6.77 5.39 -2.51
C ALA A 34 5.89 6.66 -2.50
N HIS A 35 6.49 7.85 -2.61
CA HIS A 35 5.78 9.11 -2.66
C HIS A 35 5.01 9.29 -3.98
N GLN A 36 5.64 8.99 -5.12
CA GLN A 36 5.00 9.05 -6.43
C GLN A 36 3.85 8.04 -6.53
N ALA A 37 4.06 6.82 -6.02
CA ALA A 37 3.03 5.79 -6.01
C ALA A 37 1.85 6.19 -5.11
N ALA A 38 2.09 6.86 -3.98
CA ALA A 38 1.03 7.40 -3.13
C ALA A 38 0.21 8.49 -3.85
N ALA A 39 0.89 9.40 -4.56
CA ALA A 39 0.25 10.44 -5.36
C ALA A 39 -0.63 9.83 -6.46
N LEU A 40 -0.16 8.78 -7.13
CA LEU A 40 -0.95 8.02 -8.10
C LEU A 40 -2.23 7.46 -7.48
N VAL A 41 -2.17 6.91 -6.27
CA VAL A 41 -3.36 6.39 -5.56
C VAL A 41 -4.36 7.50 -5.27
N ILE A 42 -3.90 8.67 -4.84
CA ILE A 42 -4.76 9.83 -4.59
C ILE A 42 -5.44 10.27 -5.88
N ALA A 43 -4.70 10.38 -6.98
CA ALA A 43 -5.24 10.75 -8.29
C ALA A 43 -6.29 9.73 -8.77
N ARG A 44 -6.01 8.43 -8.66
CA ARG A 44 -6.96 7.36 -9.02
C ARG A 44 -8.24 7.41 -8.20
N ARG A 45 -8.16 7.68 -6.90
CA ARG A 45 -9.35 7.88 -6.05
C ARG A 45 -10.16 9.08 -6.46
N ALA A 46 -9.51 10.19 -6.85
CA ALA A 46 -10.20 11.38 -7.34
C ALA A 46 -10.95 11.10 -8.65
N LEU A 47 -10.46 10.15 -9.45
CA LEU A 47 -11.12 9.65 -10.67
C LEU A 47 -12.17 8.56 -10.40
N GLY A 48 -12.46 8.21 -9.14
CA GLY A 48 -13.49 7.22 -8.78
C GLY A 48 -13.03 5.76 -8.75
N PHE A 49 -11.74 5.47 -8.91
CA PHE A 49 -11.24 4.10 -8.84
C PHE A 49 -11.22 3.57 -7.40
N ALA A 50 -11.75 2.36 -7.20
CA ALA A 50 -11.66 1.65 -5.93
C ALA A 50 -10.30 0.94 -5.81
N GLU A 51 -9.57 1.22 -4.73
CA GLU A 51 -8.27 0.60 -4.46
C GLU A 51 -8.43 -0.79 -3.83
N ARG A 52 -8.90 -1.75 -4.64
CA ARG A 52 -8.98 -3.16 -4.26
C ARG A 52 -7.60 -3.80 -4.22
N MET A 53 -7.46 -4.78 -3.33
CA MET A 53 -6.25 -5.57 -3.17
C MET A 53 -6.12 -6.59 -4.33
N PRO A 54 -4.95 -6.68 -4.99
CA PRO A 54 -4.64 -7.71 -5.97
C PRO A 54 -4.94 -9.14 -5.49
N ARG A 55 -5.35 -10.04 -6.39
CA ARG A 55 -5.71 -11.42 -6.06
C ARG A 55 -4.55 -12.20 -5.46
N GLU A 56 -3.33 -11.90 -5.91
CA GLU A 56 -2.08 -12.51 -5.46
C GLU A 56 -1.81 -12.16 -3.99
N LEU A 57 -2.08 -10.92 -3.59
CA LEU A 57 -2.00 -10.50 -2.19
C LEU A 57 -3.11 -11.14 -1.35
N LEU A 58 -4.32 -11.25 -1.90
CA LEU A 58 -5.44 -11.92 -1.21
C LEU A 58 -5.13 -13.40 -0.94
N LYS A 59 -4.65 -14.14 -1.95
CA LYS A 59 -4.24 -15.54 -1.81
C LYS A 59 -3.21 -15.73 -0.69
N ARG A 60 -2.27 -14.79 -0.56
CA ARG A 60 -1.23 -14.81 0.46
C ARG A 60 -1.71 -14.42 1.86
N LEU A 61 -2.76 -13.60 1.96
CA LEU A 61 -3.31 -13.14 3.25
C LEU A 61 -4.39 -14.06 3.83
N SER A 62 -4.88 -15.03 3.03
CA SER A 62 -5.99 -15.94 3.35
C SER A 62 -7.11 -15.25 4.13
N PRO A 63 -7.77 -14.23 3.54
CA PRO A 63 -8.81 -13.50 4.22
C PRO A 63 -10.04 -14.40 4.42
N GLU A 64 -10.70 -14.27 5.57
CA GLU A 64 -12.00 -14.89 5.80
C GLU A 64 -13.07 -14.23 4.93
N GLU A 65 -14.15 -14.97 4.65
CA GLU A 65 -15.29 -14.46 3.90
C GLU A 65 -15.88 -13.21 4.57
N GLY A 66 -16.17 -12.16 3.79
CA GLY A 66 -16.81 -10.92 4.27
C GLY A 66 -15.90 -9.73 4.61
N TRP A 67 -14.59 -9.83 4.38
CA TRP A 67 -13.67 -8.73 4.67
C TRP A 67 -13.85 -7.51 3.75
N LYS A 68 -13.97 -6.31 4.35
CA LYS A 68 -14.04 -5.04 3.62
C LYS A 68 -12.68 -4.69 2.98
N PRO A 69 -12.63 -4.03 1.80
CA PRO A 69 -11.38 -3.68 1.11
C PRO A 69 -10.34 -2.96 1.99
N PHE A 70 -10.78 -1.99 2.80
CA PHE A 70 -9.87 -1.26 3.70
C PHE A 70 -9.42 -2.09 4.91
N GLY A 71 -10.20 -3.07 5.35
CA GLY A 71 -9.81 -3.99 6.43
C GLY A 71 -8.63 -4.87 6.01
N LEU A 72 -8.63 -5.33 4.76
CA LEU A 72 -7.54 -6.11 4.17
C LEU A 72 -6.24 -5.29 4.12
N TRP A 73 -6.32 -4.04 3.66
CA TRP A 73 -5.18 -3.13 3.71
C TRP A 73 -4.69 -2.87 5.14
N GLY A 74 -5.60 -2.85 6.12
CA GLY A 74 -5.25 -2.76 7.54
C GLY A 74 -4.48 -3.98 8.05
N LYS A 75 -4.89 -5.20 7.69
CA LYS A 75 -4.15 -6.43 8.03
C LYS A 75 -2.76 -6.44 7.40
N LEU A 76 -2.66 -6.10 6.12
CA LEU A 76 -1.36 -5.98 5.44
C LEU A 76 -0.47 -4.94 6.13
N PHE A 77 -1.03 -3.79 6.52
CA PHE A 77 -0.28 -2.76 7.26
C PHE A 77 0.25 -3.29 8.59
N GLY A 78 -0.57 -4.04 9.33
CA GLY A 78 -0.17 -4.68 10.58
C GLY A 78 0.99 -5.65 10.39
N LEU A 79 0.88 -6.54 9.40
CA LEU A 79 1.96 -7.49 9.04
C LEU A 79 3.23 -6.75 8.63
N TYR A 80 3.11 -5.71 7.82
CA TYR A 80 4.24 -4.90 7.37
C TYR A 80 4.95 -4.23 8.55
N LYS A 81 4.21 -3.69 9.51
CA LYS A 81 4.77 -3.08 10.72
C LYS A 81 5.49 -4.12 11.59
N ALA A 82 4.90 -5.30 11.76
CA ALA A 82 5.48 -6.40 12.53
C ALA A 82 6.78 -6.91 11.87
N ALA A 83 6.74 -7.13 10.56
CA ALA A 83 7.90 -7.51 9.78
C ALA A 83 9.00 -6.45 9.84
N ARG A 84 8.68 -5.17 9.67
CA ARG A 84 9.67 -4.10 9.78
C ARG A 84 10.36 -4.10 11.16
N LYS A 85 9.61 -4.30 12.24
CA LYS A 85 10.17 -4.42 13.59
C LYS A 85 11.08 -5.65 13.73
N ARG A 86 10.71 -6.77 13.12
CA ARG A 86 11.52 -8.01 13.09
C ARG A 86 12.81 -7.82 12.29
N ALA A 87 12.75 -7.21 11.12
CA ALA A 87 13.91 -6.94 10.27
C ALA A 87 14.94 -6.05 10.98
N ILE A 88 14.49 -5.04 11.73
CA ILE A 88 15.36 -4.19 12.56
C ILE A 88 16.02 -5.01 13.68
N ARG A 89 15.26 -5.89 14.36
CA ARG A 89 15.79 -6.73 15.45
C ARG A 89 16.85 -7.71 14.96
N GLU A 90 16.63 -8.29 13.78
CA GLU A 90 17.54 -9.28 13.19
C GLU A 90 18.72 -8.63 12.43
N ASP A 91 18.84 -7.29 12.48
CA ASP A 91 19.78 -6.49 11.68
C ASP A 91 19.76 -6.80 10.17
N LYS A 92 18.62 -7.31 9.70
CA LYS A 92 18.38 -7.69 8.29
C LYS A 92 17.84 -6.51 7.49
N ILE A 93 18.19 -5.27 7.83
CA ILE A 93 17.79 -4.12 7.02
C ILE A 93 18.66 -4.10 5.76
N PHE A 94 18.34 -4.99 4.83
CA PHE A 94 18.88 -4.89 3.48
C PHE A 94 18.47 -3.54 2.91
N ARG A 95 19.45 -2.75 2.49
CA ARG A 95 19.19 -1.49 1.77
C ARG A 95 18.47 -1.85 0.47
N GLY A 96 17.23 -1.40 0.32
CA GLY A 96 16.53 -1.45 -0.97
C GLY A 96 15.53 -2.59 -1.16
N TRP A 97 14.99 -3.21 -0.11
CA TRP A 97 13.87 -4.14 -0.29
C TRP A 97 12.70 -3.48 -1.02
N GLY A 98 12.24 -4.14 -2.08
CA GLY A 98 11.04 -3.81 -2.82
C GLY A 98 9.79 -4.42 -2.19
N PRO A 99 8.62 -4.15 -2.77
CA PRO A 99 7.36 -4.66 -2.27
C PRO A 99 7.30 -6.19 -2.23
N THR A 100 7.84 -6.86 -3.25
CA THR A 100 7.85 -8.32 -3.35
C THR A 100 8.71 -8.96 -2.26
N GLU A 101 9.90 -8.43 -1.97
CA GLU A 101 10.78 -8.91 -0.90
C GLU A 101 10.13 -8.72 0.47
N TRP A 102 9.48 -7.57 0.70
CA TRP A 102 8.69 -7.36 1.91
C TRP A 102 7.56 -8.38 2.06
N LEU A 103 6.87 -8.72 0.96
CA LEU A 103 5.82 -9.74 0.97
C LEU A 103 6.37 -11.11 1.33
N PHE A 104 7.51 -11.51 0.75
CA PHE A 104 8.16 -12.75 1.13
C PHE A 104 8.54 -12.74 2.60
N PHE A 105 9.28 -11.74 3.05
CA PHE A 105 9.74 -11.68 4.43
C PHE A 105 8.58 -11.63 5.45
N MET A 106 7.47 -10.96 5.13
CA MET A 106 6.26 -10.97 5.97
C MET A 106 5.73 -12.38 6.20
N LEU A 107 5.73 -13.21 5.15
CA LEU A 107 5.10 -14.54 5.11
C LEU A 107 6.06 -15.69 5.47
N SER A 108 7.38 -15.48 5.32
CA SER A 108 8.40 -16.48 5.69
C SER A 108 8.58 -16.65 7.20
N GLY A 109 8.04 -15.75 8.02
CA GLY A 109 8.17 -15.78 9.49
C GLY A 109 6.97 -16.37 10.22
N THR A 110 6.07 -17.06 9.49
CA THR A 110 4.86 -17.71 10.04
C THR A 110 4.93 -19.24 10.01
N SER A 111 6.12 -19.81 9.80
CA SER A 111 6.39 -21.26 9.91
C SER A 111 7.04 -21.61 11.25
#